data_AF-A0A512U9U7-F1
#
_entry.id   AF-A0A512U9U7-F1
#
_cell.length_a   1.000
_cell.length_b   1.000
_cell.length_c   1.000
_cell.angle_alpha   90.00
_cell.angle_beta   90.00
_cell.angle_gamma   90.00
#
_symmetry.space_group_name_H-M   'P 1'
#
loop_
_entity.id
_entity.type
_entity.pdbx_description
1 polymer ?
#
loop_
_entity_poly.entity_id
_entity_poly.type
_entity_poly.pdbx_seq_one_letter_code
_entity_poly.pdbx_strand_id
1 'polypeptide(L)'
;MFQEFTIEDIERMVKNMHVKTSTGRISDIHVSINAILKFFLGRHLLFRTESKVALELSDSFYNEFSTRNGTVPILGFQFTIGKTLNEYGRAGISGVCRNKNVLVCLVSAFALSLWYRFDFDDQYGPLTGEHVPNFLDKENWYRAKVLFSSSLESTSIHSPISRGYANQLEKVMFDSIVLNYPYAFRDRGCQAADDGRFGLDFLESRYASSFAFEFIHFSAGFKKDEQYYIARDIPVPEELQKMIFPWLEEVREQVENRSKKKKKSKVTVSCSNFSLCSKSSGQS
;
A
#
# COMPACT_ATOMS: atom_id res chain seq x y z
N MET A 1 -1.44 33.17 -5.27
CA MET A 1 -0.77 32.91 -3.97
C MET A 1 -1.26 31.55 -3.52
N PHE A 2 -0.43 30.52 -3.67
CA PHE A 2 -0.81 29.13 -3.41
C PHE A 2 -0.71 28.88 -1.91
N GLN A 3 -1.76 28.34 -1.29
CA GLN A 3 -1.72 27.94 0.12
C GLN A 3 -1.08 26.56 0.18
N GLU A 4 0.19 26.50 0.59
CA GLU A 4 0.79 25.25 1.04
C GLU A 4 0.08 24.81 2.32
N PHE A 5 -0.43 23.59 2.34
CA PHE A 5 -1.02 23.03 3.55
C PHE A 5 0.08 22.73 4.55
N THR A 6 -0.03 23.29 5.75
CA THR A 6 0.88 22.96 6.83
C THR A 6 0.62 21.53 7.32
N ILE A 7 1.51 21.00 8.16
CA ILE A 7 1.28 19.67 8.77
C ILE A 7 0.02 19.70 9.63
N GLU A 8 -0.25 20.79 10.33
CA GLU A 8 -1.45 21.00 11.15
C GLU A 8 -2.73 20.96 10.31
N ASP A 9 -2.70 21.53 9.10
CA ASP A 9 -3.83 21.44 8.18
C ASP A 9 -4.10 19.99 7.78
N ILE A 10 -3.06 19.22 7.46
CA ILE A 10 -3.19 17.81 7.09
C ILE A 10 -3.73 16.99 8.25
N GLU A 11 -3.22 17.21 9.46
CA GLU A 11 -3.75 16.55 10.66
C GLU A 11 -5.24 16.83 10.84
N ARG A 12 -5.67 18.08 10.64
CA ARG A 12 -7.07 18.48 10.75
C ARG A 12 -7.93 17.82 9.69
N MET A 13 -7.45 17.75 8.44
CA MET A 13 -8.15 17.02 7.38
C MET A 13 -8.34 15.54 7.75
N VAL A 14 -7.29 14.89 8.24
CA VAL A 14 -7.31 13.46 8.59
C VAL A 14 -8.20 13.20 9.81
N LYS A 15 -8.15 14.06 10.85
CA LYS A 15 -9.08 14.01 11.97
C LYS A 15 -10.53 14.10 11.51
N ASN A 16 -10.84 15.04 10.61
CA ASN A 16 -12.20 15.21 10.08
C ASN A 16 -12.68 13.98 9.29
N MET A 17 -11.78 13.32 8.53
CA MET A 17 -12.10 12.05 7.88
C MET A 17 -12.32 10.92 8.88
N HIS A 18 -11.53 10.82 9.95
CA HIS A 18 -11.77 9.83 11.01
C HIS A 18 -13.10 10.05 11.73
N VAL A 19 -13.45 11.30 12.06
CA VAL A 19 -14.78 11.62 12.61
C VAL A 19 -15.89 11.23 11.63
N LYS A 20 -15.66 11.39 10.32
CA LYS A 20 -16.60 10.96 9.30
C LYS A 20 -16.72 9.43 9.22
N THR A 21 -15.65 8.66 9.48
CA THR A 21 -15.76 7.19 9.59
C THR A 21 -16.64 6.75 10.76
N SER A 22 -16.74 7.53 11.84
CA SER A 22 -17.57 7.17 13.00
C SER A 22 -19.06 7.44 12.82
N THR A 23 -19.52 7.94 11.67
CA THR A 23 -20.96 8.17 11.43
C THR A 23 -21.76 6.87 11.23
N GLY A 24 -21.08 5.74 11.03
CA GLY A 24 -21.69 4.44 10.75
C GLY A 24 -22.31 4.33 9.36
N ARG A 25 -22.26 5.39 8.54
CA ARG A 25 -22.74 5.33 7.15
C ARG A 25 -21.64 4.72 6.28
N ILE A 26 -21.97 3.62 5.60
CA ILE A 26 -21.03 2.88 4.71
C ILE A 26 -20.34 3.82 3.72
N SER A 27 -21.11 4.70 3.07
CA SER A 27 -20.58 5.67 2.12
C SER A 27 -19.58 6.62 2.75
N ASP A 28 -19.80 7.05 3.98
CA ASP A 28 -18.90 7.93 4.71
C ASP A 28 -17.61 7.19 5.10
N ILE A 29 -17.70 5.93 5.55
CA ILE A 29 -16.54 5.10 5.89
C ILE A 29 -15.65 4.90 4.66
N HIS A 30 -16.25 4.44 3.55
CA HIS A 30 -15.53 4.15 2.31
C HIS A 30 -14.90 5.40 1.71
N VAL A 31 -15.65 6.51 1.66
CA VAL A 31 -15.13 7.78 1.14
C VAL A 31 -13.97 8.27 2.00
N SER A 32 -14.08 8.21 3.32
CA SER A 32 -13.07 8.75 4.23
C SER A 32 -11.78 7.94 4.20
N ILE A 33 -11.87 6.60 4.26
CA ILE A 33 -10.69 5.71 4.16
C ILE A 33 -9.98 5.90 2.81
N ASN A 34 -10.74 5.89 1.71
CA ASN A 34 -10.15 6.07 0.38
C ASN A 34 -9.58 7.48 0.17
N ALA A 35 -10.20 8.52 0.74
CA ALA A 35 -9.70 9.89 0.67
C ALA A 35 -8.34 10.03 1.36
N ILE A 36 -8.21 9.52 2.59
CA ILE A 36 -6.95 9.49 3.33
C ILE A 36 -5.87 8.74 2.53
N LEU A 37 -6.19 7.53 2.05
CA LEU A 37 -5.25 6.73 1.27
C LEU A 37 -4.81 7.44 -0.01
N LYS A 38 -5.76 7.95 -0.81
CA LYS A 38 -5.43 8.63 -2.07
C LYS A 38 -4.56 9.86 -1.84
N PHE A 39 -4.86 10.62 -0.78
CA PHE A 39 -4.07 11.77 -0.38
C PHE A 39 -2.64 11.35 -0.03
N PHE A 40 -2.47 10.35 0.83
CA PHE A 40 -1.15 9.88 1.25
C PHE A 40 -0.34 9.15 0.17
N LEU A 41 -0.97 8.39 -0.72
CA LEU A 41 -0.29 7.82 -1.89
C LEU A 41 0.28 8.93 -2.79
N GLY A 42 -0.40 10.08 -2.88
CA GLY A 42 0.10 11.26 -3.57
C GLY A 42 1.22 11.96 -2.80
N ARG A 43 1.07 12.14 -1.50
CA ARG A 43 2.04 12.91 -0.69
C ARG A 43 3.34 12.15 -0.43
N HIS A 44 3.24 10.88 -0.04
CA HIS A 44 4.39 10.09 0.45
C HIS A 44 5.06 9.26 -0.63
N LEU A 45 4.34 8.91 -1.70
CA LEU A 45 4.89 8.12 -2.80
C LEU A 45 4.93 8.91 -4.12
N LEU A 46 4.38 10.13 -4.12
CA LEU A 46 4.28 11.02 -5.28
C LEU A 46 3.55 10.36 -6.47
N PHE A 47 2.65 9.41 -6.21
CA PHE A 47 1.92 8.71 -7.25
C PHE A 47 0.92 9.64 -7.96
N ARG A 48 0.80 9.50 -9.28
CA ARG A 48 -0.24 10.18 -10.06
C ARG A 48 -1.58 9.45 -9.91
N THR A 49 -2.68 10.14 -10.15
CA THR A 49 -4.04 9.59 -9.98
C THR A 49 -4.22 8.25 -10.68
N GLU A 50 -3.72 8.11 -11.91
CA GLU A 50 -3.81 6.87 -12.70
C GLU A 50 -3.08 5.70 -12.00
N SER A 51 -1.88 5.95 -11.49
CA SER A 51 -1.10 4.97 -10.71
C SER A 51 -1.79 4.61 -9.39
N LYS A 52 -2.35 5.59 -8.67
CA LYS A 52 -3.06 5.37 -7.40
C LYS A 52 -4.28 4.45 -7.59
N VAL A 53 -5.03 4.65 -8.68
CA VAL A 53 -6.25 3.88 -8.99
C VAL A 53 -5.93 2.46 -9.47
N ALA A 54 -4.82 2.29 -10.18
CA ALA A 54 -4.40 0.98 -10.69
C ALA A 54 -3.83 0.05 -9.61
N LEU A 55 -3.29 0.62 -8.53
CA LEU A 55 -2.51 -0.06 -7.50
C LEU A 55 -3.27 -1.24 -6.85
N GLU A 56 -2.62 -2.38 -6.80
CA GLU A 56 -3.14 -3.62 -6.23
C GLU A 56 -2.54 -3.90 -4.84
N LEU A 57 -3.26 -4.64 -4.00
CA LEU A 57 -2.77 -5.09 -2.71
C LEU A 57 -1.54 -6.00 -2.89
N SER A 58 -1.49 -6.80 -3.95
CA SER A 58 -0.34 -7.66 -4.28
C SER A 58 0.89 -6.91 -4.74
N ASP A 59 0.77 -5.64 -5.15
CA ASP A 59 1.93 -4.79 -5.44
C ASP A 59 2.66 -4.37 -4.16
N SER A 60 2.02 -4.52 -3.00
CA SER A 60 2.55 -4.10 -1.70
C SER A 60 3.37 -5.17 -0.99
N PHE A 61 4.39 -4.75 -0.26
CA PHE A 61 5.15 -5.60 0.66
C PHE A 61 5.65 -4.79 1.85
N TYR A 62 5.96 -5.47 2.95
CA TYR A 62 6.48 -4.84 4.16
C TYR A 62 7.72 -5.60 4.64
N ASN A 63 8.89 -4.95 4.59
CA ASN A 63 10.18 -5.57 4.92
C ASN A 63 11.11 -4.58 5.63
N GLU A 64 12.09 -5.10 6.34
CA GLU A 64 13.16 -4.31 6.95
C GLU A 64 14.33 -4.10 6.00
N PHE A 65 14.86 -2.87 5.98
CA PHE A 65 15.99 -2.48 5.15
C PHE A 65 17.06 -1.79 5.99
N SER A 66 18.30 -2.20 5.83
CA SER A 66 19.44 -1.54 6.47
C SER A 66 19.78 -0.26 5.70
N THR A 67 19.79 0.87 6.41
CA THR A 67 20.15 2.18 5.88
C THR A 67 21.26 2.81 6.72
N ARG A 68 21.81 3.94 6.27
CA ARG A 68 22.76 4.72 7.08
C ARG A 68 22.15 5.23 8.40
N ASN A 69 20.83 5.41 8.43
CA ASN A 69 20.08 5.93 9.58
C ASN A 69 19.53 4.78 10.46
N GLY A 70 20.00 3.53 10.27
CA GLY A 70 19.56 2.34 11.01
C GLY A 70 18.69 1.39 10.19
N THR A 71 18.09 0.40 10.86
CA THR A 71 17.15 -0.55 10.25
C THR A 71 15.77 0.10 10.15
N VAL A 72 15.26 0.22 8.92
CA VAL A 72 13.99 0.89 8.62
C VAL A 72 13.00 -0.12 8.04
N PRO A 73 11.83 -0.33 8.66
CA PRO A 73 10.75 -1.10 8.08
C PRO A 73 10.01 -0.24 7.03
N ILE A 74 9.93 -0.74 5.81
CA ILE A 74 9.38 -0.03 4.65
C ILE A 74 8.17 -0.81 4.12
N LEU A 75 7.05 -0.10 4.02
CA LEU A 75 5.92 -0.47 3.17
C LEU A 75 6.27 -0.04 1.74
N GLY A 76 6.61 -1.01 0.90
CA GLY A 76 6.96 -0.83 -0.50
C GLY A 76 5.81 -1.18 -1.44
N PHE A 77 5.79 -0.55 -2.60
CA PHE A 77 4.91 -0.84 -3.73
C PHE A 77 5.77 -1.04 -4.97
N GLN A 78 5.61 -2.18 -5.62
CA GLN A 78 6.26 -2.52 -6.89
C GLN A 78 5.21 -2.53 -8.00
N PHE A 79 5.33 -1.63 -8.98
CA PHE A 79 4.36 -1.56 -10.06
C PHE A 79 4.55 -2.71 -11.05
N THR A 80 3.52 -3.55 -11.17
CA THR A 80 3.51 -4.65 -12.14
C THR A 80 2.76 -4.30 -13.45
N ILE A 81 1.96 -3.22 -13.45
CA ILE A 81 1.08 -2.83 -14.57
C ILE A 81 1.59 -1.59 -15.30
N GLY A 82 2.03 -1.75 -16.56
CA GLY A 82 2.32 -0.67 -17.52
C GLY A 82 3.75 -0.63 -18.07
N LYS A 83 3.98 0.22 -19.08
CA LYS A 83 5.31 0.53 -19.70
C LYS A 83 6.21 1.39 -18.81
N THR A 84 6.09 1.30 -17.49
CA THR A 84 6.94 2.01 -16.53
C THR A 84 8.00 1.06 -15.98
N LEU A 85 8.62 0.34 -16.90
CA LEU A 85 9.93 -0.19 -16.66
C LEU A 85 10.89 1.00 -16.66
N ASN A 86 11.86 0.99 -15.77
CA ASN A 86 12.98 1.91 -15.90
C ASN A 86 13.74 1.69 -17.22
N GLU A 87 14.73 2.53 -17.47
CA GLU A 87 15.63 2.43 -18.63
C GLU A 87 16.30 1.04 -18.76
N TYR A 88 16.28 0.25 -17.69
CA TYR A 88 16.83 -1.11 -17.59
C TYR A 88 15.77 -2.24 -17.62
N GLY A 89 14.51 -1.94 -17.94
CA GLY A 89 13.47 -2.97 -18.05
C GLY A 89 12.95 -3.48 -16.69
N ARG A 90 13.18 -2.79 -15.57
CA ARG A 90 12.76 -3.18 -14.21
C ARG A 90 11.56 -2.37 -13.73
N ALA A 91 10.63 -3.04 -13.05
CA ALA A 91 9.51 -2.40 -12.37
C ALA A 91 10.01 -1.36 -11.35
N GLY A 92 9.50 -0.14 -11.44
CA GLY A 92 9.76 0.91 -10.46
C GLY A 92 9.26 0.51 -9.07
N ILE A 93 10.04 0.87 -8.05
CA ILE A 93 9.72 0.59 -6.65
C ILE A 93 9.64 1.90 -5.88
N SER A 94 8.62 2.05 -5.04
CA SER A 94 8.47 3.19 -4.15
C SER A 94 8.04 2.72 -2.78
N GLY A 95 8.44 3.42 -1.74
CA GLY A 95 8.17 2.97 -0.38
C GLY A 95 8.05 4.11 0.61
N VAL A 96 7.54 3.77 1.77
CA VAL A 96 7.30 4.67 2.89
C VAL A 96 7.57 3.91 4.19
N CYS A 97 8.11 4.56 5.20
CA CYS A 97 8.21 4.02 6.55
C CYS A 97 7.20 4.71 7.48
N ARG A 98 7.07 4.22 8.72
CA ARG A 98 6.14 4.84 9.67
C ARG A 98 6.55 6.30 9.92
N ASN A 99 5.58 7.20 9.87
CA ASN A 99 5.77 8.61 10.22
C ASN A 99 5.75 8.77 11.75
N LYS A 100 6.53 9.72 12.30
CA LYS A 100 6.47 10.07 13.73
C LYS A 100 5.09 10.53 14.18
N ASN A 101 4.35 11.17 13.27
CA ASN A 101 2.99 11.59 13.48
C ASN A 101 2.02 10.55 12.89
N VAL A 102 1.24 9.91 13.75
CA VAL A 102 0.27 8.88 13.36
C VAL A 102 -0.77 9.41 12.37
N LEU A 103 -1.17 10.68 12.48
CA LEU A 103 -2.18 11.29 11.62
C LEU A 103 -1.67 11.61 10.23
N VAL A 104 -0.36 11.49 9.98
CA VAL A 104 0.25 11.69 8.65
C VAL A 104 0.90 10.39 8.15
N CYS A 105 0.68 9.27 8.84
CA CYS A 105 1.35 8.01 8.57
C CYS A 105 0.61 7.17 7.52
N LEU A 106 1.17 7.05 6.31
CA LEU A 106 0.62 6.17 5.26
C LEU A 106 0.59 4.70 5.68
N VAL A 107 1.61 4.23 6.42
CA VAL A 107 1.62 2.84 6.94
C VAL A 107 0.40 2.60 7.85
N SER A 108 0.09 3.56 8.73
CA SER A 108 -1.08 3.48 9.61
C SER A 108 -2.40 3.53 8.82
N ALA A 109 -2.51 4.46 7.87
CA ALA A 109 -3.71 4.56 7.03
C ALA A 109 -3.94 3.31 6.18
N PHE A 110 -2.86 2.71 5.66
CA PHE A 110 -2.92 1.45 4.92
C PHE A 110 -3.35 0.29 5.81
N ALA A 111 -2.74 0.14 7.00
CA ALA A 111 -3.13 -0.88 7.96
C ALA A 111 -4.60 -0.75 8.40
N LEU A 112 -5.08 0.46 8.68
CA LEU A 112 -6.49 0.72 9.02
C LEU A 112 -7.44 0.37 7.88
N SER A 113 -7.05 0.65 6.62
CA SER A 113 -7.82 0.25 5.46
C SER A 113 -7.92 -1.28 5.35
N LEU A 114 -6.81 -2.00 5.52
CA LEU A 114 -6.84 -3.47 5.52
C LEU A 114 -7.72 -4.00 6.65
N TRP A 115 -7.57 -3.46 7.86
CA TRP A 115 -8.33 -3.91 9.02
C TRP A 115 -9.84 -3.75 8.80
N TYR A 116 -10.27 -2.56 8.35
CA TYR A 116 -11.65 -2.32 7.95
C TYR A 116 -12.15 -3.34 6.92
N ARG A 117 -11.33 -3.60 5.89
CA ARG A 117 -11.76 -4.43 4.76
C ARG A 117 -11.93 -5.91 5.10
N PHE A 118 -11.18 -6.42 6.06
CA PHE A 118 -11.16 -7.86 6.36
C PHE A 118 -11.90 -8.25 7.64
N ASP A 119 -12.04 -7.35 8.62
CA ASP A 119 -12.55 -7.74 9.94
C ASP A 119 -13.92 -7.14 10.28
N PHE A 120 -14.44 -6.20 9.49
CA PHE A 120 -15.68 -5.48 9.78
C PHE A 120 -16.83 -5.95 8.89
N ASP A 121 -17.20 -7.22 9.02
CA ASP A 121 -18.31 -7.81 8.24
C ASP A 121 -19.66 -7.13 8.55
N ASP A 122 -19.88 -6.81 9.83
CA ASP A 122 -21.05 -6.08 10.33
C ASP A 122 -21.15 -4.64 9.82
N GLN A 123 -20.04 -4.08 9.36
CA GLN A 123 -19.95 -2.72 8.80
C GLN A 123 -19.56 -2.73 7.32
N TYR A 124 -19.87 -3.82 6.60
CA TYR A 124 -19.76 -3.90 5.15
C TYR A 124 -18.32 -3.77 4.62
N GLY A 125 -17.35 -4.32 5.35
CA GLY A 125 -16.00 -4.49 4.86
C GLY A 125 -16.01 -5.26 3.52
N PRO A 126 -15.38 -4.76 2.44
CA PRO A 126 -15.55 -5.35 1.10
C PRO A 126 -14.86 -6.71 0.91
N LEU A 127 -14.03 -7.16 1.87
CA LEU A 127 -13.25 -8.40 1.80
C LEU A 127 -13.52 -9.31 3.01
N THR A 128 -14.76 -9.35 3.49
CA THR A 128 -15.23 -10.17 4.63
C THR A 128 -16.20 -11.25 4.17
N GLY A 129 -16.55 -12.18 5.06
CA GLY A 129 -17.52 -13.25 4.78
C GLY A 129 -17.19 -14.07 3.53
N GLU A 130 -18.14 -14.14 2.59
CA GLU A 130 -17.97 -14.81 1.29
C GLU A 130 -17.00 -14.10 0.34
N HIS A 131 -16.62 -12.86 0.65
CA HIS A 131 -15.74 -12.02 -0.16
C HIS A 131 -14.29 -12.01 0.33
N VAL A 132 -13.97 -12.76 1.38
CA VAL A 132 -12.58 -12.96 1.82
C VAL A 132 -11.78 -13.57 0.65
N PRO A 133 -10.67 -12.94 0.22
CA PRO A 133 -9.85 -13.46 -0.85
C PRO A 133 -9.26 -14.82 -0.48
N ASN A 134 -9.35 -15.78 -1.40
CA ASN A 134 -8.57 -16.99 -1.30
C ASN A 134 -7.10 -16.67 -1.61
N PHE A 135 -6.27 -16.52 -0.58
CA PHE A 135 -4.84 -16.21 -0.73
C PHE A 135 -4.04 -17.29 -1.48
N LEU A 136 -4.62 -18.49 -1.69
CA LEU A 136 -4.04 -19.53 -2.54
C LEU A 136 -4.37 -19.32 -4.04
N ASP A 137 -5.42 -18.59 -4.36
CA ASP A 137 -5.79 -18.26 -5.74
C ASP A 137 -5.25 -16.89 -6.14
N LYS A 138 -4.10 -16.89 -6.81
CA LYS A 138 -3.41 -15.67 -7.22
C LYS A 138 -4.24 -14.83 -8.19
N GLU A 139 -5.01 -15.45 -9.07
CA GLU A 139 -5.77 -14.73 -10.11
C GLU A 139 -6.89 -13.87 -9.51
N ASN A 140 -7.38 -14.28 -8.34
CA ASN A 140 -8.43 -13.58 -7.63
C ASN A 140 -7.85 -12.46 -6.74
N TRP A 141 -7.05 -12.81 -5.74
CA TRP A 141 -6.66 -11.82 -4.72
C TRP A 141 -5.65 -10.78 -5.20
N TYR A 142 -4.83 -11.08 -6.22
CA TYR A 142 -3.87 -10.11 -6.76
C TYR A 142 -4.61 -8.90 -7.37
N ARG A 143 -5.84 -9.08 -7.83
CA ARG A 143 -6.61 -8.00 -8.45
C ARG A 143 -7.21 -7.03 -7.44
N ALA A 144 -7.19 -7.38 -6.15
CA ALA A 144 -7.76 -6.53 -5.10
C ALA A 144 -7.05 -5.18 -5.06
N LYS A 145 -7.79 -4.10 -5.27
CA LYS A 145 -7.24 -2.74 -5.36
C LYS A 145 -6.92 -2.15 -3.99
N VAL A 146 -5.94 -1.25 -3.93
CA VAL A 146 -5.63 -0.45 -2.74
C VAL A 146 -6.76 0.55 -2.47
N LEU A 147 -7.18 1.29 -3.50
CA LEU A 147 -8.39 2.12 -3.46
C LEU A 147 -9.59 1.27 -3.89
N PHE A 148 -10.62 1.18 -3.06
CA PHE A 148 -11.71 0.22 -3.24
C PHE A 148 -13.06 0.91 -3.45
N SER A 149 -13.93 0.26 -4.23
CA SER A 149 -15.29 0.73 -4.50
C SER A 149 -16.24 0.42 -3.33
N SER A 150 -17.31 1.20 -3.20
CA SER A 150 -18.44 0.95 -2.29
C SER A 150 -19.62 0.24 -2.94
N SER A 151 -19.56 -0.04 -4.24
CA SER A 151 -20.68 -0.66 -4.94
C SER A 151 -20.71 -2.17 -4.68
N LEU A 152 -21.61 -2.58 -3.80
CA LEU A 152 -22.04 -3.97 -3.59
C LEU A 152 -22.60 -4.59 -4.89
N GLU A 153 -23.11 -3.76 -5.81
CA GLU A 153 -23.67 -4.18 -7.11
C GLU A 153 -22.59 -4.38 -8.19
N SER A 154 -21.34 -4.00 -7.94
CA SER A 154 -20.30 -4.20 -8.93
C SER A 154 -19.93 -5.69 -8.96
N THR A 155 -20.16 -6.33 -10.09
CA THR A 155 -19.80 -7.73 -10.39
C THR A 155 -18.30 -8.04 -10.25
N SER A 156 -17.48 -7.08 -9.81
CA SER A 156 -16.06 -7.25 -9.52
C SER A 156 -15.66 -6.31 -8.38
N ILE A 157 -15.63 -6.85 -7.16
CA ILE A 157 -15.10 -6.24 -5.92
C ILE A 157 -13.65 -5.75 -6.09
N HIS A 158 -12.97 -6.25 -7.12
CA HIS A 158 -11.59 -5.94 -7.49
C HIS A 158 -11.46 -4.92 -8.63
N SER A 159 -12.57 -4.31 -9.06
CA SER A 159 -12.55 -3.27 -10.08
C SER A 159 -11.88 -1.99 -9.58
N PRO A 160 -11.07 -1.33 -10.41
CA PRO A 160 -10.55 -0.01 -10.08
C PRO A 160 -11.69 0.99 -9.92
N ILE A 161 -11.55 1.91 -8.97
CA ILE A 161 -12.48 3.02 -8.84
C ILE A 161 -12.45 3.92 -10.10
N SER A 162 -13.59 4.56 -10.40
CA SER A 162 -13.64 5.47 -11.55
C SER A 162 -12.76 6.71 -11.33
N ARG A 163 -12.23 7.27 -12.42
CA ARG A 163 -11.43 8.52 -12.35
C ARG A 163 -12.22 9.68 -11.75
N GLY A 164 -13.52 9.75 -12.03
CA GLY A 164 -14.42 10.76 -11.45
C GLY A 164 -14.50 10.64 -9.93
N TYR A 165 -14.72 9.43 -9.42
CA TYR A 165 -14.74 9.16 -7.98
C TYR A 165 -13.37 9.44 -7.34
N ALA A 166 -12.28 9.02 -7.98
CA ALA A 166 -10.92 9.30 -7.52
C ALA A 166 -10.67 10.82 -7.35
N ASN A 167 -11.14 11.65 -8.27
CA ASN A 167 -11.02 13.11 -8.15
C ASN A 167 -11.91 13.68 -7.04
N GLN A 168 -13.11 13.10 -6.85
CA GLN A 168 -14.01 13.50 -5.76
C GLN A 168 -13.39 13.23 -4.38
N LEU A 169 -12.65 12.13 -4.21
CA LEU A 169 -12.00 11.79 -2.94
C LEU A 169 -10.98 12.86 -2.48
N GLU A 170 -10.16 13.35 -3.40
CA GLU A 170 -9.23 14.45 -3.09
C GLU A 170 -9.99 15.72 -2.73
N LYS A 171 -11.05 16.04 -3.48
CA LYS A 171 -11.90 17.19 -3.17
C LYS A 171 -12.51 17.08 -1.77
N VAL A 172 -13.05 15.93 -1.38
CA VAL A 172 -13.61 15.71 -0.04
C VAL A 172 -12.56 15.90 1.06
N MET A 173 -11.32 15.47 0.81
CA MET A 173 -10.21 15.68 1.74
C MET A 173 -9.95 17.17 1.98
N PHE A 174 -9.83 17.96 0.91
CA PHE A 174 -9.54 19.40 1.00
C PHE A 174 -10.73 20.21 1.54
N ASP A 175 -11.94 19.89 1.06
CA ASP A 175 -13.18 20.54 1.48
C ASP A 175 -13.51 20.31 2.96
N SER A 176 -12.85 19.34 3.60
CA SER A 176 -13.01 19.08 5.04
C SER A 176 -12.47 20.19 5.94
N ILE A 177 -11.60 21.06 5.42
CA ILE A 177 -11.05 22.20 6.19
C ILE A 177 -11.25 23.56 5.49
N VAL A 178 -11.44 23.58 4.17
CA VAL A 178 -11.66 24.80 3.38
C VAL A 178 -12.87 24.61 2.47
N LEU A 179 -13.95 25.38 2.68
CA LEU A 179 -15.11 25.36 1.78
C LEU A 179 -14.74 25.88 0.38
N ASN A 180 -15.11 25.14 -0.67
CA ASN A 180 -14.95 25.50 -2.10
C ASN A 180 -13.49 25.59 -2.58
N TYR A 181 -12.73 24.51 -2.43
CA TYR A 181 -11.37 24.46 -2.97
C TYR A 181 -11.35 24.50 -4.52
N PRO A 182 -10.67 25.46 -5.17
CA PRO A 182 -10.75 25.64 -6.62
C PRO A 182 -10.05 24.50 -7.39
N TYR A 183 -10.74 23.99 -8.42
CA TYR A 183 -10.35 22.86 -9.28
C TYR A 183 -8.95 22.96 -9.94
N ALA A 184 -8.33 24.14 -9.96
CA ALA A 184 -7.04 24.41 -10.63
C ALA A 184 -5.80 23.81 -9.92
N PHE A 185 -5.96 23.27 -8.70
CA PHE A 185 -4.87 22.63 -7.95
C PHE A 185 -4.71 21.12 -8.24
N ARG A 186 -5.66 20.51 -8.98
CA ARG A 186 -5.82 19.06 -9.16
C ARG A 186 -4.62 18.37 -9.86
N ASP A 187 -3.81 19.13 -10.60
CA ASP A 187 -2.64 18.62 -11.31
C ASP A 187 -1.30 18.98 -10.64
N ARG A 188 -1.30 19.72 -9.52
CA ARG A 188 -0.07 20.18 -8.85
C ARG A 188 0.05 19.84 -7.37
N GLY A 189 -0.89 19.09 -6.79
CA GLY A 189 -0.89 18.70 -5.37
C GLY A 189 0.33 17.89 -4.88
N CYS A 190 1.33 17.67 -5.73
CA CYS A 190 2.63 17.09 -5.38
C CYS A 190 3.76 18.13 -5.28
N GLN A 191 3.50 19.44 -5.40
CA GLN A 191 4.53 20.47 -5.26
C GLN A 191 4.93 20.78 -3.81
N ALA A 192 4.35 20.12 -2.80
CA ALA A 192 4.89 20.21 -1.43
C ALA A 192 6.26 19.51 -1.25
N ALA A 193 6.84 18.99 -2.34
CA ALA A 193 8.24 18.59 -2.42
C ALA A 193 9.13 19.69 -3.05
N ASP A 194 8.62 20.92 -3.22
CA ASP A 194 9.35 22.10 -3.74
C ASP A 194 10.04 22.93 -2.64
N ASP A 195 10.38 22.33 -1.49
CA ASP A 195 11.72 22.63 -0.98
C ASP A 195 12.65 22.05 -2.05
N GLY A 196 13.22 22.88 -2.94
CA GLY A 196 14.00 22.48 -4.13
C GLY A 196 15.23 21.56 -3.93
N ARG A 197 15.26 20.79 -2.84
CA ARG A 197 16.17 19.72 -2.45
C ARG A 197 15.86 18.38 -3.13
N PHE A 198 14.62 18.08 -3.53
CA PHE A 198 14.25 16.81 -4.15
C PHE A 198 13.73 17.01 -5.58
N GLY A 199 14.61 17.53 -6.45
CA GLY A 199 14.39 17.71 -7.88
C GLY A 199 14.37 16.40 -8.68
N LEU A 200 14.54 16.52 -10.01
CA LEU A 200 14.47 15.48 -11.04
C LEU A 200 15.03 14.10 -10.62
N ASP A 201 16.13 14.08 -9.86
CA ASP A 201 16.79 12.89 -9.28
C ASP A 201 15.83 11.97 -8.47
N PHE A 202 14.79 12.51 -7.82
CA PHE A 202 13.81 11.70 -7.11
C PHE A 202 12.88 10.93 -8.06
N LEU A 203 12.54 11.53 -9.20
CA LEU A 203 11.82 10.81 -10.25
C LEU A 203 12.71 9.73 -10.85
N GLU A 204 14.01 9.99 -11.04
CA GLU A 204 14.99 8.99 -11.49
C GLU A 204 15.13 7.81 -10.50
N SER A 205 15.09 8.05 -9.19
CA SER A 205 15.09 6.95 -8.20
C SER A 205 13.84 6.08 -8.26
N ARG A 206 12.68 6.57 -8.75
CA ARG A 206 11.52 5.70 -8.99
C ARG A 206 11.72 4.76 -10.17
N TYR A 207 12.63 5.14 -11.06
CA TYR A 207 13.16 4.29 -12.11
C TYR A 207 14.43 3.55 -11.64
N ALA A 208 14.86 3.64 -10.38
CA ALA A 208 15.90 2.76 -9.84
C ALA A 208 15.25 1.50 -9.26
N SER A 209 15.97 0.38 -9.26
CA SER A 209 15.57 -0.84 -8.54
C SER A 209 15.79 -0.74 -7.03
N SER A 210 15.97 0.47 -6.50
CA SER A 210 16.34 0.76 -5.11
C SER A 210 15.52 1.93 -4.57
N PHE A 211 15.21 1.89 -3.28
CA PHE A 211 14.47 2.95 -2.61
C PHE A 211 15.28 4.24 -2.46
N ALA A 212 14.59 5.38 -2.57
CA ALA A 212 15.08 6.68 -2.18
C ALA A 212 15.05 6.84 -0.64
N PHE A 213 15.95 6.16 0.07
CA PHE A 213 15.94 6.11 1.55
C PHE A 213 15.97 7.50 2.22
N GLU A 214 16.69 8.47 1.66
CA GLU A 214 16.74 9.83 2.22
C GLU A 214 15.37 10.51 2.21
N PHE A 215 14.64 10.38 1.11
CA PHE A 215 13.30 10.92 0.98
C PHE A 215 12.31 10.18 1.89
N ILE A 216 12.40 8.85 1.95
CA ILE A 216 11.56 8.04 2.86
C ILE A 216 11.75 8.50 4.31
N HIS A 217 12.99 8.76 4.69
CA HIS A 217 13.33 9.23 6.03
C HIS A 217 12.76 10.63 6.30
N PHE A 218 12.93 11.56 5.35
CA PHE A 218 12.41 12.92 5.44
C PHE A 218 10.87 12.96 5.47
N SER A 219 10.20 12.24 4.57
CA SER A 219 8.72 12.21 4.47
C SER A 219 8.06 11.59 5.70
N ALA A 220 8.79 10.76 6.45
CA ALA A 220 8.39 10.22 7.74
C ALA A 220 8.56 11.20 8.93
N GLY A 221 9.06 12.41 8.69
CA GLY A 221 9.22 13.45 9.72
C GLY A 221 10.54 13.37 10.51
N PHE A 222 11.56 12.69 9.97
CA PHE A 222 12.89 12.64 10.56
C PHE A 222 13.81 13.68 9.93
N LYS A 223 14.77 14.18 10.72
CA LYS A 223 15.85 15.03 10.20
C LYS A 223 16.88 14.17 9.46
N LYS A 224 17.63 14.75 8.51
CA LYS A 224 18.57 14.01 7.63
C LYS A 224 19.53 13.07 8.38
N ASP A 225 20.08 13.52 9.50
CA ASP A 225 21.08 12.80 10.30
C ASP A 225 20.50 12.11 11.53
N GLU A 226 19.17 12.13 11.67
CA GLU A 226 18.49 11.47 12.79
C GLU A 226 18.43 9.96 12.55
N GLN A 227 18.56 9.15 13.60
CA GLN A 227 18.34 7.72 13.46
C GLN A 227 16.85 7.42 13.33
N TYR A 228 16.50 6.43 12.51
CA TYR A 228 15.13 5.96 12.43
C TYR A 228 14.78 5.21 13.71
N TYR A 229 14.03 5.87 14.58
CA TYR A 229 13.51 5.27 15.80
C TYR A 229 12.17 5.92 16.16
N ILE A 230 11.15 5.09 16.35
CA ILE A 230 9.85 5.52 16.87
C ILE A 230 9.66 4.79 18.20
N ALA A 231 9.86 5.54 19.29
CA ALA A 231 9.61 5.04 20.62
C ALA A 231 8.12 4.68 20.77
N ARG A 232 7.85 3.58 21.48
CA ARG A 232 6.52 3.27 22.00
C ARG A 232 6.59 3.39 23.50
N ASP A 233 5.76 4.24 24.08
CA ASP A 233 5.69 4.41 25.53
C ASP A 233 5.08 3.17 26.20
N ILE A 234 4.20 2.46 25.48
CA ILE A 234 3.47 1.29 25.98
C ILE A 234 3.68 0.13 24.98
N PRO A 235 4.14 -1.04 25.45
CA PRO A 235 4.16 -2.24 24.61
C PRO A 235 2.72 -2.64 24.29
N VAL A 236 2.46 -3.00 23.03
CA VAL A 236 1.09 -3.40 22.62
C VAL A 236 0.81 -4.79 23.21
N PRO A 237 -0.21 -4.95 24.07
CA PRO A 237 -0.55 -6.26 24.64
C PRO A 237 -0.83 -7.30 23.56
N GLU A 238 -0.30 -8.52 23.73
CA GLU A 238 -0.49 -9.60 22.76
C GLU A 238 -1.97 -9.94 22.54
N GLU A 239 -2.78 -9.84 23.60
CA GLU A 239 -4.23 -10.07 23.54
C GLU A 239 -4.90 -9.16 22.50
N LEU A 240 -4.57 -7.87 22.50
CA LEU A 240 -5.11 -6.91 21.53
C LEU A 240 -4.59 -7.17 20.11
N GLN A 241 -3.34 -7.64 19.97
CA GLN A 241 -2.81 -7.98 18.65
C GLN A 241 -3.57 -9.15 18.02
N LYS A 242 -3.95 -10.16 18.82
CA LYS A 242 -4.72 -11.33 18.36
C LYS A 242 -6.17 -11.02 18.02
N MET A 243 -6.70 -9.89 18.48
CA MET A 243 -8.05 -9.42 18.12
C MET A 243 -8.11 -8.82 16.72
N ILE A 244 -6.98 -8.43 16.14
CA ILE A 244 -6.90 -7.84 14.79
C ILE A 244 -6.40 -8.93 13.83
N PHE A 245 -7.17 -9.18 12.77
CA PHE A 245 -7.01 -10.28 11.82
C PHE A 245 -6.94 -11.66 12.51
N PRO A 246 -7.97 -12.07 13.26
CA PRO A 246 -7.96 -13.34 14.01
C PRO A 246 -7.75 -14.57 13.11
N TRP A 247 -8.10 -14.46 11.83
CA TRP A 247 -7.95 -15.49 10.80
C TRP A 247 -6.54 -15.56 10.18
N LEU A 248 -5.66 -14.59 10.45
CA LEU A 248 -4.39 -14.43 9.74
C LEU A 248 -3.42 -15.58 9.97
N GLU A 249 -3.31 -16.08 11.20
CA GLU A 249 -2.37 -17.17 11.51
C GLU A 249 -2.75 -18.47 10.79
N GLU A 250 -4.04 -18.77 10.69
CA GLU A 250 -4.52 -19.93 9.92
C GLU A 250 -4.16 -19.80 8.43
N VAL A 251 -4.45 -18.64 7.84
CA VAL A 251 -4.12 -18.37 6.42
C VAL A 251 -2.62 -18.44 6.18
N ARG A 252 -1.81 -17.91 7.10
CA ARG A 252 -0.35 -17.96 7.03
C ARG A 252 0.14 -19.40 6.98
N GLU A 253 -0.33 -20.25 7.88
CA GLU A 253 0.04 -21.67 7.88
C GLU A 253 -0.34 -22.37 6.57
N GLN A 254 -1.52 -22.09 6.02
CA GLN A 254 -1.97 -22.65 4.74
C GLN A 254 -1.03 -22.25 3.58
N VAL A 255 -0.64 -20.97 3.50
CA VAL A 255 0.26 -20.44 2.47
C VAL A 255 1.67 -21.01 2.59
N GLU A 256 2.20 -21.10 3.81
CA GLU A 256 3.52 -21.69 4.08
C GLU A 256 3.55 -23.18 3.73
N ASN A 257 2.53 -23.94 4.11
CA ASN A 257 2.42 -25.36 3.81
C ASN A 257 2.31 -25.63 2.30
N ARG A 258 1.57 -24.80 1.55
CA ARG A 258 1.55 -24.89 0.07
C ARG A 258 2.93 -24.61 -0.53
N SER A 259 3.65 -23.62 0.01
CA SER A 259 5.00 -23.28 -0.46
C SER A 259 5.99 -24.44 -0.21
N LYS A 260 5.90 -25.10 0.95
CA LYS A 260 6.67 -26.32 1.27
C LYS A 260 6.30 -27.48 0.35
N LYS A 261 5.01 -27.72 0.08
CA LYS A 261 4.53 -28.76 -0.85
C LYS A 261 5.01 -28.51 -2.29
N LYS A 262 4.93 -27.28 -2.78
CA LYS A 262 5.44 -26.90 -4.12
C LYS A 262 6.96 -27.03 -4.23
N LYS A 263 7.71 -26.71 -3.17
CA LYS A 263 9.17 -26.95 -3.13
C LYS A 263 9.47 -28.45 -3.15
N LYS A 264 8.75 -29.27 -2.35
CA LYS A 264 8.89 -30.73 -2.37
C LYS A 264 8.53 -31.32 -3.73
N SER A 265 7.42 -30.93 -4.37
CA SER A 265 7.06 -31.44 -5.70
C SER A 265 8.03 -31.02 -6.80
N LYS A 266 8.59 -29.79 -6.76
CA LYS A 266 9.67 -29.39 -7.67
C LYS A 266 10.96 -30.19 -7.45
N VAL A 267 11.30 -30.52 -6.21
CA VAL A 267 12.43 -31.40 -5.89
C VAL A 267 12.15 -32.84 -6.33
N THR A 268 10.94 -33.36 -6.16
CA THR A 268 10.58 -34.70 -6.62
C THR A 268 10.57 -34.79 -8.15
N VAL A 269 10.05 -33.78 -8.86
CA VAL A 269 10.09 -33.71 -10.34
C VAL A 269 11.52 -33.51 -10.87
N SER A 270 12.38 -32.82 -10.11
CA SER A 270 13.82 -32.72 -10.41
C SER A 270 14.58 -34.03 -10.17
N CYS A 271 14.15 -34.86 -9.20
CA CYS A 271 14.79 -36.14 -8.90
C CYS A 271 14.23 -37.32 -9.73
N SER A 272 13.03 -37.21 -10.30
CA SER A 272 12.43 -38.27 -11.13
C SER A 272 12.73 -38.15 -12.63
N ASN A 273 13.48 -37.11 -13.06
CA ASN A 273 13.92 -36.94 -14.46
C ASN A 273 15.40 -37.28 -14.69
N PHE A 274 16.07 -37.93 -13.72
CA PHE A 274 17.46 -38.38 -13.83
C PHE A 274 17.60 -39.89 -13.58
N SER A 275 16.77 -40.71 -14.23
CA SER A 275 17.06 -42.14 -14.40
C SER A 275 16.23 -42.72 -15.56
N LEU A 276 16.68 -42.51 -16.80
CA LEU A 276 16.36 -43.34 -17.97
C LEU A 276 17.14 -42.80 -19.18
N CYS A 277 18.46 -43.00 -19.17
CA CYS A 277 19.29 -42.92 -20.37
C CYS A 277 20.65 -43.58 -20.13
N SER A 278 20.67 -44.91 -19.97
CA SER A 278 21.88 -45.70 -20.24
C SER A 278 21.64 -46.49 -21.52
N LYS A 279 22.27 -45.99 -22.59
CA LYS A 279 22.34 -46.57 -23.92
C LYS A 279 22.87 -48.01 -23.85
N SER A 280 22.13 -48.93 -24.44
CA SER A 280 22.65 -50.19 -24.98
C SER A 280 23.27 -49.92 -26.35
N SER A 281 24.58 -50.10 -26.49
CA SER A 281 25.22 -50.24 -27.79
C SER A 281 26.54 -51.03 -27.67
N GLY A 282 26.57 -52.23 -28.27
CA GLY A 282 27.78 -52.77 -28.91
C GLY A 282 28.50 -53.96 -28.26
N GLN A 283 28.01 -55.18 -28.50
CA GLN A 283 28.79 -56.36 -28.89
C GLN A 283 27.93 -57.03 -29.98
N SER A 284 28.33 -57.11 -31.25
CA SER A 284 29.47 -57.84 -31.82
C SER A 284 29.86 -57.24 -33.16
#